data_AF-A0A9X3X3Q6-F1
#
_entry.id   AF-A0A9X3X3Q6-F1
#
_cell.length_a   1.000
_cell.length_b   1.000
_cell.length_c   1.000
_cell.angle_alpha   90.00
_cell.angle_beta   90.00
_cell.angle_gamma   90.00
#
_symmetry.space_group_name_H-M   'P 1'
#
loop_
_entity.id
_entity.type
_entity.pdbx_description
1 polymer ?
#
loop_
_entity_poly.entity_id
_entity_poly.type
_entity_poly.pdbx_seq_one_letter_code
_entity_poly.pdbx_strand_id
1 'polypeptide(L)' 'MHSVALNLAEGMGNHAGTKRQRYASALGSAREVLACVQVAQAMRYIGAADARALDRMDHVIATLSRLVYRRAS' A
#
# COMPACT_ATOMS: atom_id res chain seq x y z
N MET A 1 12.64 5.37 4.39
CA MET A 1 11.61 4.59 3.67
C MET A 1 10.70 3.99 4.72
N HIS A 2 9.54 4.58 5.04
CA HIS A 2 8.83 4.20 6.27
C HIS A 2 7.34 4.03 6.10
N SER A 3 6.92 2.75 6.15
CA SER A 3 5.59 2.17 6.39
C SER A 3 4.37 2.77 5.65
N VAL A 4 3.41 1.90 5.36
CA VAL A 4 2.11 2.29 4.77
C VAL A 4 1.38 3.32 5.65
N ALA A 5 1.33 3.09 6.97
CA ALA A 5 0.55 3.89 7.91
C ALA A 5 1.11 5.31 8.10
N LEU A 6 2.43 5.47 8.21
CA LEU A 6 3.05 6.80 8.42
C LEU A 6 2.87 7.70 7.20
N ASN A 7 3.13 7.18 6.00
CA ASN A 7 2.89 7.95 4.77
C ASN A 7 1.41 8.35 4.61
N LEU A 8 0.48 7.48 4.99
CA LEU A 8 -0.95 7.82 5.02
C LEU A 8 -1.23 8.98 5.99
N ALA A 9 -0.76 8.89 7.23
CA ALA A 9 -0.94 9.91 8.25
C ALA A 9 -0.37 11.28 7.81
N GLU A 10 0.85 11.27 7.29
CA GLU A 10 1.48 12.48 6.76
C GLU A 10 0.74 13.04 5.54
N GLY A 11 0.23 12.18 4.65
CA GLY A 11 -0.56 12.60 3.51
C GLY A 11 -1.89 13.25 3.91
N MET A 12 -2.52 12.80 5.00
CA MET A 12 -3.74 13.41 5.54
C MET A 12 -3.52 14.84 6.03
N GLY A 13 -2.35 15.14 6.62
CA GLY A 13 -1.98 16.49 7.08
C GLY A 13 -1.43 17.42 6.00
N ASN A 14 -1.29 16.95 4.75
CA ASN A 14 -0.70 17.71 3.66
C ASN A 14 -1.72 18.08 2.57
N HIS A 15 -1.34 18.99 1.67
CA HIS A 15 -2.16 19.44 0.54
C HIS A 15 -1.45 19.26 -0.80
N ALA A 16 -2.22 19.32 -1.89
CA ALA A 16 -1.76 19.32 -3.27
C ALA A 16 -0.70 18.23 -3.59
N GLY A 17 0.43 18.61 -4.19
CA GLY A 17 1.47 17.69 -4.66
C GLY A 17 2.07 16.84 -3.55
N THR A 18 2.31 17.42 -2.36
CA THR A 18 2.87 16.71 -1.21
C THR A 18 1.94 15.60 -0.73
N LYS A 19 0.63 15.86 -0.64
CA LYS A 19 -0.38 14.84 -0.32
C LYS A 19 -0.33 13.66 -1.29
N ARG A 20 -0.31 13.94 -2.60
CA ARG A 20 -0.23 12.90 -3.64
C ARG A 20 1.06 12.11 -3.54
N GLN A 21 2.19 12.76 -3.28
CA GLN A 21 3.48 12.08 -3.11
C GLN A 21 3.47 11.13 -1.91
N ARG A 22 2.94 11.55 -0.76
CA ARG A 22 2.82 10.67 0.42
C ARG A 22 1.92 9.45 0.15
N TYR A 23 0.79 9.64 -0.53
CA TYR A 23 -0.05 8.51 -0.94
C TYR A 23 0.61 7.58 -1.95
N ALA A 24 1.43 8.12 -2.87
CA ALA A 24 2.21 7.29 -3.80
C ALA A 24 3.27 6.46 -3.05
N SER A 25 3.95 7.05 -2.06
CA SER A 25 4.88 6.32 -1.19
C SER A 25 4.16 5.24 -0.36
N ALA A 26 2.99 5.53 0.21
CA ALA A 26 2.18 4.53 0.91
C ALA A 26 1.76 3.37 -0.02
N LEU A 27 1.36 3.67 -1.26
CA LEU A 27 1.01 2.66 -2.26
C LEU A 27 2.20 1.76 -2.61
N GLY A 28 3.38 2.35 -2.77
CA GLY A 28 4.63 1.61 -2.98
C GLY A 28 4.89 0.63 -1.83
N SER A 29 4.88 1.13 -0.59
CA SER A 29 5.11 0.27 0.58
C SER A 29 4.06 -0.84 0.76
N ALA A 30 2.80 -0.61 0.40
CA ALA A 30 1.78 -1.66 0.47
C ALA A 30 2.05 -2.78 -0.56
N ARG A 31 2.47 -2.41 -1.77
CA ARG A 31 2.86 -3.37 -2.81
C ARG A 31 4.13 -4.15 -2.44
N GLU A 32 5.09 -3.49 -1.80
CA GLU A 32 6.29 -4.16 -1.28
C GLU A 32 5.94 -5.23 -0.24
N VAL A 33 5.04 -4.93 0.71
CA VAL A 33 4.58 -5.92 1.69
C VAL A 33 3.91 -7.12 1.00
N LEU A 34 3.00 -6.87 0.04
CA LEU A 34 2.36 -7.95 -0.71
C LEU A 34 3.39 -8.79 -1.48
N ALA A 35 4.37 -8.14 -2.13
CA ALA A 35 5.44 -8.83 -2.83
C ALA A 35 6.29 -9.69 -1.88
N CYS A 36 6.61 -9.20 -0.68
CA CYS A 36 7.33 -10.00 0.32
C CYS A 36 6.56 -11.26 0.72
N VAL A 37 5.23 -11.16 0.91
CA VAL A 37 4.39 -12.33 1.21
C VAL A 37 4.41 -13.32 0.04
N GLN A 38 4.20 -12.84 -1.19
CA GLN A 38 4.22 -13.67 -2.40
C GLN A 38 5.56 -14.40 -2.58
N VAL A 39 6.67 -13.69 -2.38
CA VAL A 39 8.03 -14.27 -2.43
C VAL A 39 8.22 -15.30 -1.32
N ALA A 40 7.82 -15.00 -0.08
CA ALA A 40 7.94 -15.94 1.03
C ALA A 40 7.12 -17.23 0.81
N GLN A 41 5.93 -17.12 0.20
CA GLN A 41 5.13 -18.28 -0.21
C GLN A 41 5.81 -19.08 -1.33
N ALA A 42 6.31 -18.40 -2.37
CA ALA A 42 6.99 -19.05 -3.50
C ALA A 42 8.26 -19.80 -3.05
N MET A 43 9.00 -19.22 -2.10
CA MET A 43 10.19 -19.81 -1.50
C MET A 43 9.87 -20.85 -0.41
N ARG A 44 8.58 -21.09 -0.11
CA ARG A 44 8.11 -22.01 0.93
C ARG A 44 8.64 -21.68 2.34
N TYR A 45 8.96 -20.40 2.59
CA TYR A 45 9.30 -19.91 3.94
C TYR A 45 8.06 -19.85 4.84
N ILE A 46 6.89 -19.64 4.23
CA ILE A 46 5.59 -19.68 4.89
C ILE A 46 4.63 -20.58 4.11
N GLY A 47 3.59 -21.06 4.80
CA GLY A 47 2.47 -21.77 4.16
C GLY A 47 1.50 -20.82 3.45
N ALA A 48 0.25 -21.24 3.33
CA ALA A 48 -0.81 -20.36 2.82
C ALA A 48 -0.96 -19.14 3.75
N ALA A 49 -0.84 -17.94 3.18
CA ALA A 49 -1.18 -16.71 3.88
C ALA A 49 -2.69 -16.63 4.11
N ASP A 50 -3.11 -15.99 5.20
CA ASP A 50 -4.54 -15.78 5.51
C ASP A 50 -5.21 -14.98 4.39
N ALA A 51 -6.20 -15.59 3.72
CA ALA A 51 -6.93 -14.98 2.63
C ALA A 51 -7.63 -13.67 3.05
N ARG A 52 -8.12 -13.57 4.30
CA ARG A 52 -8.74 -12.34 4.81
C ARG A 52 -7.73 -11.23 5.03
N ALA A 53 -6.47 -11.56 5.34
CA ALA A 53 -5.40 -10.57 5.42
C ALA A 53 -4.99 -10.07 4.04
N LEU A 54 -4.88 -10.98 3.06
CA LEU A 54 -4.58 -10.62 1.66
C LEU A 54 -5.67 -9.72 1.05
N ASP A 55 -6.93 -10.08 1.22
CA ASP A 55 -8.07 -9.28 0.72
C ASP A 55 -8.08 -7.86 1.31
N ARG A 56 -7.79 -7.73 2.61
CA ARG A 56 -7.64 -6.40 3.24
C ARG A 56 -6.45 -5.61 2.70
N MET A 57 -5.34 -6.27 2.38
CA MET A 57 -4.18 -5.61 1.75
C MET A 57 -4.52 -5.13 0.34
N ASP A 58 -5.20 -5.95 -0.46
CA ASP A 58 -5.67 -5.58 -1.79
C ASP A 58 -6.65 -4.41 -1.74
N HIS A 59 -7.54 -4.37 -0.73
CA HIS A 59 -8.43 -3.24 -0.50
C HIS A 59 -7.67 -1.95 -0.19
N VAL A 60 -6.61 -2.00 0.62
CA VAL A 60 -5.74 -0.85 0.90
C VAL A 60 -5.04 -0.38 -0.38
N ILE A 61 -4.44 -1.30 -1.15
CA ILE A 61 -3.77 -1.01 -2.41
C ILE A 61 -4.74 -0.38 -3.41
N ALA A 62 -5.97 -0.90 -3.54
CA ALA A 62 -6.99 -0.37 -4.42
C ALA A 62 -7.41 1.05 -4.01
N THR A 63 -7.60 1.29 -2.72
CA THR A 63 -7.95 2.61 -2.19
C THR A 63 -6.85 3.63 -2.45
N LEU A 64 -5.60 3.28 -2.14
CA LEU A 64 -4.44 4.12 -2.43
C LEU A 64 -4.26 4.37 -3.93
N SER A 65 -4.48 3.37 -4.78
CA SER A 65 -4.42 3.51 -6.23
C SER A 65 -5.43 4.53 -6.74
N ARG A 66 -6.66 4.54 -6.20
CA ARG A 66 -7.65 5.58 -6.53
C ARG A 66 -7.17 6.97 -6.11
N LEU A 67 -6.59 7.11 -4.92
CA LEU A 67 -6.11 8.41 -4.42
C LEU A 67 -4.90 8.95 -5.21
N VAL A 68 -4.05 8.05 -5.72
CA VAL A 68 -2.83 8.43 -6.47
C VAL A 68 -3.13 8.71 -7.93
N TYR A 69 -3.96 7.88 -8.58
CA TYR A 69 -4.14 7.90 -10.03
C TYR A 69 -5.43 8.57 -10.49
N ARG A 70 -6.44 8.77 -9.62
CA ARG A 70 -7.66 9.49 -10.02
C ARG A 70 -7.33 10.98 -10.13
N ARG A 71 -7.38 11.49 -11.34
CA ARG A 71 -7.25 12.92 -11.65
C ARG A 71 -8.46 13.65 -11.03
N ALA A 72 -8.20 14.69 -10.24
CA ALA A 72 -9.27 15.63 -9.88
C ALA A 72 -9.85 16.17 -11.20
N SER A 73 -11.16 15.97 -11.37
CA SER A 73 -11.93 16.55 -12.47
C SER A 73 -12.02 18.05 -12.27
#